data_AF-A0A7X8ZZY3-F1
#
_entry.id   AF-A0A7X8ZZY3-F1
#
_cell.length_a   1.000
_cell.length_b   1.000
_cell.length_c   1.000
_cell.angle_alpha   90.00
_cell.angle_beta   90.00
_cell.angle_gamma   90.00
#
_symmetry.space_group_name_H-M   'P 1'
#
loop_
_entity.id
_entity.type
_entity.pdbx_description
1 polymer ?
#
loop_
_entity_poly.entity_id
_entity_poly.type
_entity_poly.pdbx_seq_one_letter_code
_entity_poly.pdbx_strand_id
1 'polypeptide(L)'
;MTNQKQPTAQDLDTLSRQLGRPVRDVAEIGARCVCGNPLVATTAPRLSNGIPFPTTFYLSHPHATAAASRLENAGVMDDMTQRLASDAELAEAYRAAHEQYLSARARIGESAGVGPVPEIAGVTAGGMPERVKCVHVLVGHALAEGPGANPLGDEALAMMREEFDPTVCRCDGAWNTEGDAPQKDLSRHTRRLRRAGKTNPMQYDDAGTGPVAAIDAGTNSVRLLIARETEDGVQELHRDMRIVRLGQGVDETGEFAPEALQRTFAAVDDYAREITRHGAHPTRFIATSASRDVSNRDEFVSGIRQRLHATPE
;
A
#
# COMPACT_ATOMS: atom_id res chain seq x y z
N MET A 1 -10.61 1.48 34.83
CA MET A 1 -10.27 0.56 33.73
C MET A 1 -9.10 1.18 32.98
N THR A 2 -7.92 0.59 33.11
CA THR A 2 -6.64 1.13 32.62
C THR A 2 -6.62 1.24 31.09
N ASN A 3 -5.93 2.26 30.60
CA ASN A 3 -5.90 2.78 29.23
C ASN A 3 -5.38 1.76 28.18
N GLN A 4 -6.17 0.72 27.83
CA GLN A 4 -5.77 -0.41 26.96
C GLN A 4 -5.34 -0.02 25.53
N LYS A 5 -5.72 1.17 25.06
CA LYS A 5 -5.41 1.65 23.71
C LYS A 5 -4.09 2.44 23.63
N GLN A 6 -3.51 2.88 24.75
CA GLN A 6 -2.27 3.67 24.68
C GLN A 6 -1.07 2.78 24.30
N PRO A 7 -0.26 3.15 23.28
CA PRO A 7 0.86 2.34 22.84
C PRO A 7 2.02 2.40 23.85
N THR A 8 2.56 1.24 24.19
CA THR A 8 3.81 1.11 24.94
C THR A 8 5.02 1.14 24.00
N ALA A 9 6.24 1.32 24.53
CA ALA A 9 7.45 1.21 23.72
C ALA A 9 7.58 -0.17 23.04
N GLN A 10 7.23 -1.24 23.77
CA GLN A 10 7.19 -2.60 23.23
C GLN A 10 6.19 -2.75 22.09
N ASP A 11 5.03 -2.06 22.16
CA ASP A 11 4.06 -2.06 21.06
C ASP A 11 4.66 -1.40 19.81
N LEU A 12 5.35 -0.27 19.95
CA LEU A 12 5.97 0.44 18.83
C LEU A 12 7.11 -0.36 18.19
N ASP A 13 7.92 -1.05 18.99
CA ASP A 13 8.97 -1.95 18.50
C ASP A 13 8.37 -3.15 17.76
N THR A 14 7.32 -3.75 18.32
CA THR A 14 6.61 -4.87 17.70
C THR A 14 5.99 -4.46 16.38
N LEU A 15 5.27 -3.32 16.34
CA LEU A 15 4.73 -2.76 15.10
C LEU A 15 5.84 -2.49 14.09
N SER A 16 6.98 -1.96 14.51
CA SER A 16 8.08 -1.67 13.60
C SER A 16 8.67 -2.95 12.97
N ARG A 17 8.76 -4.04 13.75
CA ARG A 17 9.18 -5.37 13.28
C ARG A 17 8.15 -5.98 12.34
N GLN A 18 6.87 -5.94 12.70
CA GLN A 18 5.77 -6.42 11.86
C GLN A 18 5.72 -5.72 10.50
N LEU A 19 5.98 -4.40 10.48
CA LEU A 19 5.96 -3.57 9.28
C LEU A 19 7.28 -3.57 8.49
N GLY A 20 8.36 -4.12 9.07
CA GLY A 20 9.72 -4.05 8.50
C GLY A 20 10.26 -2.62 8.37
N ARG A 21 9.72 -1.65 9.13
CA ARG A 21 10.14 -0.25 9.13
C ARG A 21 9.72 0.43 10.45
N PRO A 22 10.36 1.53 10.87
CA PRO A 22 9.89 2.31 12.00
C PRO A 22 8.42 2.69 11.82
N VAL A 23 7.62 2.40 12.85
CA VAL A 23 6.24 2.85 12.92
C VAL A 23 6.20 4.36 13.18
N ARG A 24 5.15 5.04 12.72
CA ARG A 24 5.05 6.50 12.72
C ARG A 24 3.77 6.93 13.41
N ASP A 25 3.89 7.89 14.32
CA ASP A 25 2.78 8.66 14.89
C ASP A 25 1.56 7.79 15.27
N VAL A 26 1.84 6.64 15.89
CA VAL A 26 0.81 5.73 16.43
C VAL A 26 0.20 6.40 17.65
N ALA A 27 -1.06 6.78 17.54
CA ALA A 27 -1.82 7.38 18.62
C ALA A 27 -2.37 6.31 19.56
N GLU A 28 -2.84 5.19 19.00
CA GLU A 28 -3.50 4.12 19.74
C GLU A 28 -3.15 2.74 19.13
N ILE A 29 -3.25 1.68 19.93
CA ILE A 29 -3.34 0.30 19.44
C ILE A 29 -4.82 -0.02 19.26
N GLY A 30 -5.26 -0.03 17.99
CA GLY A 30 -6.67 -0.22 17.64
C GLY A 30 -7.17 -1.60 17.99
N ALA A 31 -6.36 -2.63 17.77
CA ALA A 31 -6.67 -4.01 18.09
C ALA A 31 -5.42 -4.78 18.49
N ARG A 32 -5.61 -5.77 19.36
CA ARG A 32 -4.55 -6.66 19.88
C ARG A 32 -4.89 -8.12 19.61
N CYS A 33 -3.87 -8.93 19.39
CA CYS A 33 -3.98 -10.38 19.37
C CYS A 33 -4.27 -10.87 20.80
N VAL A 34 -4.78 -12.10 20.95
CA VAL A 34 -5.01 -12.72 22.26
C VAL A 34 -3.76 -12.82 23.13
N CYS A 35 -2.56 -12.78 22.53
CA CYS A 35 -1.29 -12.72 23.28
C CYS A 35 -0.87 -11.30 23.69
N GLY A 36 -1.64 -10.27 23.33
CA GLY A 36 -1.37 -8.86 23.65
C GLY A 36 -0.64 -8.08 22.56
N ASN A 37 0.01 -8.75 21.60
CA ASN A 37 0.73 -8.08 20.50
C ASN A 37 -0.22 -7.27 19.60
N PRO A 38 0.23 -6.12 19.06
CA PRO A 38 -0.57 -5.31 18.14
C PRO A 38 -1.03 -6.08 16.89
N LEU A 39 -2.30 -5.89 16.52
CA LEU A 39 -2.86 -6.26 15.22
C LEU A 39 -3.03 -5.04 14.32
N VAL A 40 -3.55 -3.95 14.90
CA VAL A 40 -3.88 -2.71 14.19
C VAL A 40 -3.22 -1.54 14.91
N ALA A 41 -2.39 -0.80 14.17
CA ALA A 41 -1.90 0.51 14.59
C ALA A 41 -2.93 1.58 14.21
N THR A 42 -3.25 2.46 15.15
CA THR A 42 -4.15 3.58 14.91
C THR A 42 -3.35 4.88 14.88
N THR A 43 -3.36 5.57 13.74
CA THR A 43 -2.52 6.76 13.49
C THR A 43 -3.33 8.04 13.47
N ALA A 44 -2.71 9.13 13.93
CA ALA A 44 -3.29 10.46 13.87
C ALA A 44 -3.54 10.91 12.40
N PRO A 45 -4.55 11.76 12.14
CA PRO A 45 -4.90 12.23 10.80
C PRO A 45 -3.83 13.14 10.16
N ARG A 46 -2.84 13.59 10.94
CA ARG A 46 -1.64 14.28 10.47
C ARG A 46 -0.43 13.71 11.19
N LEU A 47 0.61 13.39 10.42
CA LEU A 47 1.89 12.95 10.97
C LEU A 47 2.64 14.13 11.62
N SER A 48 3.60 13.83 12.49
CA SER A 48 4.44 14.85 13.16
C SER A 48 5.25 15.71 12.17
N ASN A 49 5.50 15.20 10.97
CA ASN A 49 6.12 15.95 9.87
C ASN A 49 5.16 16.85 9.09
N GLY A 50 3.90 16.98 9.53
CA GLY A 50 2.87 17.83 8.94
C GLY A 50 2.08 17.19 7.79
N ILE A 51 2.44 16.00 7.32
CA ILE A 51 1.76 15.34 6.19
C ILE A 51 0.36 14.83 6.62
N PRO A 52 -0.72 15.18 5.90
CA PRO A 52 -2.03 14.55 6.08
C PRO A 52 -1.98 13.05 5.84
N PHE A 53 -2.60 12.27 6.72
CA PHE A 53 -2.59 10.81 6.66
C PHE A 53 -4.03 10.27 6.73
N PRO A 54 -4.65 9.94 5.58
CA PRO A 54 -6.07 9.58 5.54
C PRO A 54 -6.39 8.20 6.12
N THR A 55 -5.38 7.33 6.24
CA THR A 55 -5.54 5.98 6.82
C THR A 55 -5.36 6.06 8.33
N THR A 56 -6.40 5.74 9.08
CA THR A 56 -6.43 5.80 10.54
C THR A 56 -6.13 4.44 11.11
N PHE A 57 -6.76 3.39 10.60
CA PHE A 57 -6.55 2.01 11.03
C PHE A 57 -5.61 1.28 10.06
N TYR A 58 -4.44 0.92 10.55
CA TYR A 58 -3.39 0.27 9.76
C TYR A 58 -3.17 -1.15 10.25
N LEU A 59 -3.59 -2.13 9.45
CA LEU A 59 -3.37 -3.55 9.72
C LEU A 59 -1.86 -3.85 9.62
N SER A 60 -1.30 -4.43 10.68
CA SER A 60 0.15 -4.60 10.83
C SER A 60 0.56 -6.06 10.98
N HIS A 61 -0.27 -6.91 11.58
CA HIS A 61 0.07 -8.30 11.84
C HIS A 61 0.32 -9.09 10.54
N PRO A 62 1.50 -9.72 10.35
CA PRO A 62 1.88 -10.34 9.07
C PRO A 62 0.88 -11.37 8.53
N HIS A 63 0.32 -12.23 9.39
CA HIS A 63 -0.71 -13.18 8.94
C HIS A 63 -2.02 -12.50 8.51
N ALA A 64 -2.44 -11.44 9.21
CA ALA A 64 -3.67 -10.73 8.86
C ALA A 64 -3.49 -9.94 7.55
N THR A 65 -2.33 -9.29 7.39
CA THR A 65 -1.93 -8.60 6.16
C THR A 65 -1.83 -9.57 4.98
N ALA A 66 -1.23 -10.75 5.17
CA ALA A 66 -1.13 -11.77 4.13
C ALA A 66 -2.52 -12.31 3.72
N ALA A 67 -3.40 -12.57 4.68
CA ALA A 67 -4.75 -13.04 4.40
C ALA A 67 -5.59 -11.98 3.68
N ALA A 68 -5.53 -10.72 4.13
CA ALA A 68 -6.18 -9.60 3.43
C ALA A 68 -5.63 -9.45 2.00
N SER A 69 -4.31 -9.54 1.80
CA SER A 69 -3.69 -9.48 0.48
C SER A 69 -4.14 -10.63 -0.43
N ARG A 70 -4.39 -11.82 0.11
CA ARG A 70 -4.93 -12.94 -0.68
C ARG A 70 -6.37 -12.69 -1.14
N LEU A 71 -7.23 -12.13 -0.28
CA LEU A 71 -8.56 -11.69 -0.70
C LEU A 71 -8.49 -10.61 -1.79
N GLU A 72 -7.58 -9.63 -1.64
CA GLU A 72 -7.36 -8.59 -2.65
C GLU A 72 -6.96 -9.18 -4.00
N ASN A 73 -6.04 -10.16 -4.01
CA ASN A 73 -5.60 -10.83 -5.22
C ASN A 73 -6.65 -11.78 -5.82
N ALA A 74 -7.61 -12.24 -5.03
CA ALA A 74 -8.71 -13.10 -5.47
C ALA A 74 -9.88 -12.32 -6.10
N GLY A 75 -9.79 -10.98 -6.21
CA GLY A 75 -10.83 -10.15 -6.82
C GLY A 75 -11.96 -9.72 -5.86
N VAL A 76 -11.85 -10.03 -4.57
CA VAL A 76 -12.91 -9.76 -3.58
C VAL A 76 -13.28 -8.27 -3.51
N MET A 77 -12.33 -7.36 -3.77
CA MET A 77 -12.62 -5.92 -3.78
C MET A 77 -13.57 -5.51 -4.90
N ASP A 78 -13.46 -6.14 -6.07
CA ASP A 78 -14.29 -5.84 -7.23
C ASP A 78 -15.70 -6.39 -7.00
N ASP A 79 -15.82 -7.61 -6.48
CA ASP A 79 -17.09 -8.22 -6.08
C ASP A 79 -17.83 -7.38 -5.02
N MET A 80 -17.11 -6.95 -3.97
CA MET A 80 -17.66 -6.08 -2.94
C MET A 80 -18.12 -4.73 -3.53
N THR A 81 -17.33 -4.16 -4.45
CA THR A 81 -17.68 -2.89 -5.11
C THR A 81 -18.92 -3.04 -6.00
N GLN A 82 -19.03 -4.15 -6.74
CA GLN A 82 -20.20 -4.43 -7.57
C GLN A 82 -21.46 -4.57 -6.72
N ARG A 83 -21.36 -5.25 -5.57
CA ARG A 83 -22.48 -5.42 -4.63
C ARG A 83 -22.96 -4.09 -4.06
N LEU A 84 -22.07 -3.13 -3.78
CA LEU A 84 -22.47 -1.79 -3.34
C LEU A 84 -23.36 -1.06 -4.36
N ALA A 85 -23.27 -1.39 -5.64
CA ALA A 85 -24.13 -0.80 -6.67
C ALA A 85 -25.51 -1.46 -6.76
N SER A 86 -25.62 -2.74 -6.39
CA SER A 86 -26.87 -3.53 -6.54
C SER A 86 -27.64 -3.74 -5.24
N ASP A 87 -26.98 -3.62 -4.08
CA ASP A 87 -27.54 -3.86 -2.75
C ASP A 87 -27.61 -2.56 -1.96
N ALA A 88 -28.82 -1.97 -1.89
CA ALA A 88 -29.05 -0.70 -1.24
C ALA A 88 -28.88 -0.75 0.28
N GLU A 89 -29.16 -1.90 0.91
CA GLU A 89 -29.00 -2.08 2.36
C GLU A 89 -27.51 -2.14 2.72
N LEU A 90 -26.74 -2.92 1.95
CA LEU A 90 -25.28 -2.97 2.10
C LEU A 90 -24.64 -1.60 1.85
N ALA A 91 -25.08 -0.87 0.81
CA ALA A 91 -24.57 0.46 0.50
C ALA A 91 -24.82 1.46 1.64
N GLU A 92 -26.01 1.42 2.25
CA GLU A 92 -26.33 2.26 3.41
C GLU A 92 -25.51 1.86 4.65
N ALA A 93 -25.37 0.57 4.93
CA ALA A 93 -24.54 0.08 6.02
C ALA A 93 -23.05 0.47 5.84
N TYR A 94 -22.54 0.44 4.61
CA TYR A 94 -21.17 0.84 4.29
C TYR A 94 -20.97 2.37 4.37
N ARG A 95 -22.00 3.16 4.04
CA ARG A 95 -22.02 4.60 4.29
C ARG A 95 -22.03 4.93 5.78
N ALA A 96 -22.80 4.20 6.58
CA ALA A 96 -22.75 4.33 8.04
C ALA A 96 -21.35 4.00 8.60
N ALA A 97 -20.69 2.96 8.09
CA ALA A 97 -19.31 2.62 8.43
C ALA A 97 -18.32 3.75 8.05
N HIS A 98 -18.55 4.45 6.94
CA HIS A 98 -17.75 5.61 6.53
C HIS A 98 -17.86 6.76 7.54
N GLU A 99 -19.07 7.10 7.96
CA GLU A 99 -19.31 8.14 8.97
C GLU A 99 -18.71 7.76 10.33
N GLN A 100 -18.82 6.48 10.73
CA GLN A 100 -18.16 5.98 11.93
C GLN A 100 -16.64 6.12 11.86
N TYR A 101 -16.03 5.79 10.72
CA TYR A 101 -14.60 5.97 10.50
C TYR A 101 -14.19 7.45 10.64
N LEU A 102 -14.95 8.37 10.03
CA LEU A 102 -14.70 9.81 10.13
C LEU A 102 -14.75 10.29 11.58
N SER A 103 -15.77 9.86 12.33
CA SER A 103 -15.94 10.16 13.76
C SER A 103 -14.77 9.61 14.60
N ALA A 104 -14.39 8.35 14.38
CA ALA A 104 -13.25 7.75 15.07
C ALA A 104 -11.96 8.52 14.78
N ARG A 105 -11.71 8.88 13.52
CA ARG A 105 -10.53 9.68 13.15
C ARG A 105 -10.52 11.07 13.81
N ALA A 106 -11.67 11.73 13.89
CA ALA A 106 -11.78 13.03 14.56
C ALA A 106 -11.43 12.89 16.06
N ARG A 107 -12.01 11.90 16.74
CA ARG A 107 -11.69 11.55 18.13
C ARG A 107 -10.20 11.30 18.35
N ILE A 108 -9.56 10.52 17.46
CA ILE A 108 -8.12 10.22 17.52
C ILE A 108 -7.28 11.47 17.25
N GLY A 109 -7.71 12.33 16.32
CA GLY A 109 -7.05 13.60 16.05
C GLY A 109 -7.08 14.56 17.24
N GLU A 110 -8.20 14.60 17.97
CA GLU A 110 -8.33 15.38 19.21
C GLU A 110 -7.45 14.81 20.33
N SER A 111 -7.50 13.48 20.57
CA SER A 111 -6.70 12.84 21.62
C SER A 111 -5.20 12.95 21.36
N ALA A 112 -4.78 12.98 20.09
CA ALA A 112 -3.40 13.17 19.67
C ALA A 112 -2.97 14.66 19.60
N GLY A 113 -3.86 15.61 19.87
CA GLY A 113 -3.55 17.05 19.83
C GLY A 113 -3.34 17.63 18.43
N VAL A 114 -3.79 16.95 17.38
CA VAL A 114 -3.68 17.38 15.97
C VAL A 114 -4.84 18.27 15.55
N GLY A 115 -6.05 17.99 16.05
CA GLY A 115 -7.27 18.69 15.66
C GLY A 115 -7.71 18.39 14.21
N PRO A 116 -8.57 19.25 13.61
CA PRO A 116 -9.08 19.06 12.25
C PRO A 116 -7.99 19.10 11.17
N VAL A 117 -8.12 18.25 10.14
CA VAL A 117 -7.22 18.17 8.98
C VAL A 117 -8.03 18.37 7.69
N PRO A 118 -8.21 19.64 7.23
CA PRO A 118 -9.08 19.96 6.10
C PRO A 118 -8.74 19.22 4.79
N GLU A 119 -7.46 18.90 4.57
CA GLU A 119 -6.97 18.25 3.34
C GLU A 119 -7.54 16.84 3.12
N ILE A 120 -8.05 16.20 4.17
CA ILE A 120 -8.65 14.86 4.12
C ILE A 120 -10.08 14.84 4.69
N ALA A 121 -10.70 16.01 4.85
CA ALA A 121 -12.08 16.11 5.33
C ALA A 121 -13.03 15.33 4.40
N GLY A 122 -13.94 14.54 4.97
CA GLY A 122 -14.85 13.67 4.22
C GLY A 122 -14.19 12.51 3.45
N VAL A 123 -12.85 12.44 3.38
CA VAL A 123 -12.15 11.35 2.71
C VAL A 123 -11.79 10.30 3.74
N THR A 124 -12.15 9.03 3.51
CA THR A 124 -11.68 7.90 4.32
C THR A 124 -10.76 7.01 3.48
N ALA A 125 -9.95 6.19 4.13
CA ALA A 125 -9.11 5.24 3.42
C ALA A 125 -9.94 4.06 2.88
N GLY A 126 -9.43 3.40 1.84
CA GLY A 126 -10.09 2.20 1.29
C GLY A 126 -11.19 2.46 0.27
N GLY A 127 -11.42 3.70 -0.18
CA GLY A 127 -12.40 4.00 -1.24
C GLY A 127 -13.84 4.19 -0.76
N MET A 128 -14.08 4.07 0.55
CA MET A 128 -15.36 4.29 1.20
C MET A 128 -15.92 5.70 0.93
N PRO A 129 -17.27 5.84 0.83
CA PRO A 129 -18.28 4.77 0.90
C PRO A 129 -18.65 4.18 -0.47
N GLU A 130 -18.05 4.66 -1.57
CA GLU A 130 -18.53 4.37 -2.92
C GLU A 130 -17.98 3.05 -3.47
N ARG A 131 -16.78 2.64 -3.06
CA ARG A 131 -16.10 1.45 -3.57
C ARG A 131 -15.11 0.87 -2.57
N VAL A 132 -14.69 -0.36 -2.80
CA VAL A 132 -13.60 -0.99 -2.05
C VAL A 132 -12.29 -0.89 -2.85
N LYS A 133 -11.31 -0.19 -2.29
CA LYS A 133 -9.95 -0.06 -2.84
C LYS A 133 -8.92 -0.89 -2.09
N CYS A 134 -9.20 -1.27 -0.84
CA CYS A 134 -8.26 -2.00 0.00
C CYS A 134 -8.98 -2.74 1.12
N VAL A 135 -8.80 -4.06 1.20
CA VAL A 135 -9.36 -4.92 2.26
C VAL A 135 -8.68 -4.67 3.59
N HIS A 136 -7.37 -4.38 3.59
CA HIS A 136 -6.58 -4.17 4.80
C HIS A 136 -7.18 -3.12 5.74
N VAL A 137 -7.67 -2.00 5.18
CA VAL A 137 -8.26 -0.93 5.99
C VAL A 137 -9.66 -1.25 6.48
N LEU A 138 -10.45 -2.02 5.72
CA LEU A 138 -11.77 -2.45 6.19
C LEU A 138 -11.64 -3.42 7.35
N VAL A 139 -10.73 -4.39 7.23
CA VAL A 139 -10.37 -5.33 8.31
C VAL A 139 -9.78 -4.58 9.51
N GLY A 140 -8.88 -3.63 9.27
CA GLY A 140 -8.31 -2.79 10.33
C GLY A 140 -9.38 -1.99 11.08
N HIS A 141 -10.36 -1.43 10.36
CA HIS A 141 -11.49 -0.70 10.96
C HIS A 141 -12.38 -1.63 11.80
N ALA A 142 -12.80 -2.77 11.23
CA ALA A 142 -13.64 -3.76 11.93
C ALA A 142 -12.96 -4.31 13.19
N LEU A 143 -11.66 -4.62 13.13
CA LEU A 143 -10.91 -5.08 14.31
C LEU A 143 -10.79 -3.99 15.39
N ALA A 144 -10.65 -2.72 15.01
CA ALA A 144 -10.37 -1.63 15.96
C ALA A 144 -11.63 -1.04 16.64
N GLU A 145 -12.73 -0.95 15.89
CA GLU A 145 -14.00 -0.40 16.38
C GLU A 145 -15.01 -1.51 16.74
N GLY A 146 -14.71 -2.75 16.38
CA GLY A 146 -15.44 -3.95 16.79
C GLY A 146 -16.44 -4.47 15.75
N PRO A 147 -17.05 -5.65 16.00
CA PRO A 147 -18.01 -6.25 15.08
C PRO A 147 -19.19 -5.32 14.78
N GLY A 148 -19.56 -5.20 13.51
CA GLY A 148 -20.61 -4.31 13.02
C GLY A 148 -20.13 -2.91 12.65
N ALA A 149 -18.88 -2.54 12.93
CA ALA A 149 -18.35 -1.23 12.57
C ALA A 149 -18.13 -1.09 11.05
N ASN A 150 -17.89 -2.20 10.34
CA ASN A 150 -17.74 -2.18 8.90
C ASN A 150 -18.24 -3.51 8.30
N PRO A 151 -19.40 -3.54 7.61
CA PRO A 151 -20.00 -4.79 7.15
C PRO A 151 -19.08 -5.57 6.20
N LEU A 152 -18.35 -4.87 5.31
CA LEU A 152 -17.39 -5.49 4.39
C LEU A 152 -16.07 -5.86 5.08
N GLY A 153 -15.72 -5.17 6.17
CA GLY A 153 -14.60 -5.56 7.03
C GLY A 153 -14.88 -6.84 7.81
N ASP A 154 -16.10 -6.96 8.36
CA ASP A 154 -16.57 -8.16 9.05
C ASP A 154 -16.69 -9.35 8.09
N GLU A 155 -17.19 -9.12 6.88
CA GLU A 155 -17.24 -10.13 5.82
C GLU A 155 -15.83 -10.61 5.45
N ALA A 156 -14.88 -9.68 5.24
CA ALA A 156 -13.48 -10.04 4.97
C ALA A 156 -12.85 -10.83 6.12
N LEU A 157 -13.13 -10.46 7.38
CA LEU A 157 -12.69 -11.21 8.57
C LEU A 157 -13.26 -12.64 8.59
N ALA A 158 -14.51 -12.83 8.16
CA ALA A 158 -15.12 -14.15 8.04
C ALA A 158 -14.45 -14.98 6.93
N MET A 159 -14.20 -14.39 5.76
CA MET A 159 -13.53 -15.06 4.64
C MET A 159 -12.11 -15.50 4.98
N MET A 160 -11.36 -14.72 5.76
CA MET A 160 -9.98 -15.04 6.11
C MET A 160 -9.81 -16.03 7.26
N ARG A 161 -10.90 -16.50 7.90
CA ARG A 161 -10.85 -17.22 9.18
C ARG A 161 -9.91 -18.43 9.20
N GLU A 162 -9.79 -19.16 8.09
CA GLU A 162 -8.87 -20.29 7.99
C GLU A 162 -7.40 -19.86 8.08
N GLU A 163 -7.05 -18.74 7.45
CA GLU A 163 -5.69 -18.21 7.41
C GLU A 163 -5.34 -17.32 8.61
N PHE A 164 -6.32 -16.52 9.05
CA PHE A 164 -6.22 -15.60 10.17
C PHE A 164 -7.54 -15.55 10.94
N ASP A 165 -7.47 -15.88 12.23
CA ASP A 165 -8.57 -15.73 13.18
C ASP A 165 -8.08 -14.83 14.33
N PRO A 166 -8.71 -13.67 14.59
CA PRO A 166 -8.27 -12.77 15.66
C PRO A 166 -8.36 -13.39 17.06
N THR A 167 -9.11 -14.49 17.22
CA THR A 167 -9.26 -15.23 18.48
C THR A 167 -8.17 -16.30 18.69
N VAL A 168 -7.34 -16.57 17.68
CA VAL A 168 -6.26 -17.57 17.74
C VAL A 168 -4.91 -16.88 17.54
N CYS A 169 -3.99 -17.08 18.50
CA CYS A 169 -2.65 -16.51 18.38
C CYS A 169 -1.85 -17.18 17.24
N ARG A 170 -1.30 -16.36 16.35
CA ARG A 170 -0.34 -16.76 15.30
C ARG A 170 0.87 -15.81 15.26
N CYS A 171 1.28 -15.27 16.41
CA CYS A 171 2.39 -14.32 16.46
C CYS A 171 3.77 -14.99 16.41
N ASP A 172 3.85 -16.24 16.88
CA ASP A 172 5.11 -16.99 16.87
C ASP A 172 5.60 -17.23 15.44
N GLY A 173 6.86 -16.92 15.18
CA GLY A 173 7.47 -17.00 13.84
C GLY A 173 6.94 -16.02 12.79
N ALA A 174 5.95 -15.18 13.10
CA ALA A 174 5.30 -14.29 12.11
C ALA A 174 6.17 -13.08 11.74
N TRP A 175 7.06 -12.65 12.64
CA TRP A 175 8.10 -11.64 12.41
C TRP A 175 9.33 -11.99 13.26
N ASN A 176 10.46 -11.34 13.00
CA ASN A 176 11.64 -11.49 13.84
C ASN A 176 11.40 -10.84 15.22
N THR A 177 11.11 -11.66 16.23
CA THR A 177 10.85 -11.22 17.62
C THR A 177 12.15 -10.95 18.40
N GLU A 178 13.29 -11.46 17.94
CA GLU A 178 14.59 -11.37 18.63
C GLU A 178 15.47 -10.24 18.08
N GLY A 179 15.32 -9.87 16.80
CA GLY A 179 16.10 -8.82 16.15
C GLY A 179 15.69 -7.40 16.52
N ASP A 180 16.60 -6.44 16.41
CA ASP A 180 16.32 -5.03 16.72
C ASP A 180 15.17 -4.47 15.87
N ALA A 181 14.33 -3.64 16.49
CA ALA A 181 13.31 -2.91 15.75
C ALA A 181 13.99 -1.99 14.72
N PRO A 182 13.52 -1.99 13.45
CA PRO A 182 14.10 -1.14 12.41
C PRO A 182 14.13 0.33 12.86
N GLN A 183 15.32 0.95 12.84
CA GLN A 183 15.53 2.34 13.29
C GLN A 183 15.46 3.36 12.14
N LYS A 184 15.70 2.92 10.89
CA LYS A 184 15.73 3.80 9.72
C LYS A 184 14.43 3.70 8.92
N ASP A 185 13.77 4.83 8.78
CA ASP A 185 12.53 4.92 8.02
C ASP A 185 12.82 5.12 6.53
N LEU A 186 12.86 4.01 5.80
CA LEU A 186 13.12 3.98 4.36
C LEU A 186 11.85 4.16 3.51
N SER A 187 10.71 4.47 4.14
CA SER A 187 9.43 4.58 3.44
C SER A 187 9.31 5.86 2.58
N ARG A 188 8.51 5.76 1.53
CA ARG A 188 8.40 6.70 0.39
C ARG A 188 8.15 8.16 0.78
N HIS A 189 7.44 8.41 1.89
CA HIS A 189 7.08 9.77 2.32
C HIS A 189 8.27 10.56 2.89
N THR A 190 9.18 9.90 3.63
CA THR A 190 10.34 10.57 4.26
C THR A 190 11.40 10.91 3.21
N ARG A 191 11.50 10.12 2.13
CA ARG A 191 12.37 10.39 0.98
C ARG A 191 11.92 11.60 0.16
N ARG A 192 10.62 11.89 0.05
CA ARG A 192 10.09 13.05 -0.71
C ARG A 192 10.43 14.39 -0.03
N LEU A 193 10.35 14.45 1.30
CA LEU A 193 10.68 15.67 2.07
C LEU A 193 12.19 16.00 2.04
N ARG A 194 13.07 14.98 2.04
CA ARG A 194 14.53 15.20 1.94
C ARG A 194 15.00 15.64 0.55
N ARG A 195 14.23 15.39 -0.50
CA ARG A 195 14.58 15.72 -1.90
C ARG A 195 14.28 17.18 -2.27
N ALA A 196 13.51 17.92 -1.48
CA ALA A 196 13.16 19.31 -1.77
C ALA A 196 14.31 20.31 -1.57
N GLY A 197 15.50 19.89 -1.14
CA GLY A 197 16.59 20.80 -0.82
C GLY A 197 18.02 20.35 -1.12
N LYS A 198 18.25 19.23 -1.83
CA LYS A 198 19.62 18.79 -2.14
C LYS A 198 19.73 18.21 -3.55
N THR A 199 20.20 19.03 -4.49
CA THR A 199 21.01 18.55 -5.62
C THR A 199 22.34 18.08 -5.03
N ASN A 200 22.54 16.77 -4.87
CA ASN A 200 23.87 16.27 -4.52
C ASN A 200 24.57 15.76 -5.79
N PRO A 201 25.79 16.21 -6.11
CA PRO A 201 26.54 15.74 -7.26
C PRO A 201 27.06 14.32 -7.03
N MET A 202 27.20 13.60 -8.14
CA MET A 202 27.69 12.24 -8.29
C MET A 202 29.06 12.00 -7.63
N GLN A 203 29.18 10.87 -6.93
CA GLN A 203 30.40 10.08 -6.81
C GLN A 203 29.96 8.61 -6.63
N TYR A 204 30.47 7.70 -7.47
CA TYR A 204 30.24 6.25 -7.35
C TYR A 204 31.59 5.56 -7.26
N ASP A 205 31.80 4.81 -6.17
CA ASP A 205 32.95 3.93 -6.00
C ASP A 205 32.70 2.57 -6.71
N ASP A 206 33.80 2.02 -7.24
CA ASP A 206 33.93 0.76 -7.96
C ASP A 206 34.09 -0.41 -6.98
N ALA A 207 33.00 -1.15 -6.72
CA ALA A 207 33.00 -2.57 -6.34
C ALA A 207 31.55 -3.07 -6.26
N GLY A 208 31.14 -3.94 -7.21
CA GLY A 208 29.82 -4.59 -7.22
C GLY A 208 29.09 -4.46 -8.56
N THR A 209 28.36 -5.52 -8.94
CA THR A 209 27.52 -5.59 -10.15
C THR A 209 26.74 -4.30 -10.37
N GLY A 210 26.78 -3.78 -11.60
CA GLY A 210 26.21 -2.48 -11.94
C GLY A 210 24.73 -2.34 -11.54
N PRO A 211 24.21 -1.10 -11.43
CA PRO A 211 22.80 -0.86 -11.14
C PRO A 211 21.87 -1.71 -12.03
N VAL A 212 20.77 -2.21 -11.48
CA VAL A 212 19.73 -2.93 -12.22
C VAL A 212 18.43 -2.14 -12.19
N ALA A 213 17.59 -2.35 -13.19
CA ALA A 213 16.30 -1.68 -13.30
C ALA A 213 15.15 -2.69 -13.36
N ALA A 214 14.07 -2.42 -12.62
CA ALA A 214 12.83 -3.16 -12.67
C ALA A 214 11.67 -2.20 -12.96
N ILE A 215 10.86 -2.54 -13.96
CA ILE A 215 9.64 -1.83 -14.30
C ILE A 215 8.45 -2.74 -14.06
N ASP A 216 7.47 -2.25 -13.31
CA ASP A 216 6.23 -2.94 -12.97
C ASP A 216 5.06 -2.16 -13.58
N ALA A 217 4.40 -2.74 -14.58
CA ALA A 217 3.24 -2.19 -15.25
C ALA A 217 1.97 -2.89 -14.77
N GLY A 218 1.23 -2.21 -13.89
CA GLY A 218 -0.08 -2.65 -13.42
C GLY A 218 -1.23 -1.94 -14.13
N THR A 219 -2.46 -2.32 -13.79
CA THR A 219 -3.71 -1.79 -14.37
C THR A 219 -3.81 -0.26 -14.27
N ASN A 220 -3.32 0.33 -13.18
CA ASN A 220 -3.46 1.78 -12.94
C ASN A 220 -2.15 2.58 -13.12
N SER A 221 -1.00 1.97 -12.86
CA SER A 221 0.28 2.69 -12.77
C SER A 221 1.44 1.86 -13.31
N VAL A 222 2.43 2.54 -13.87
CA VAL A 222 3.75 1.94 -14.17
C VAL A 222 4.78 2.50 -13.21
N ARG A 223 5.62 1.64 -12.65
CA ARG A 223 6.63 1.98 -11.64
C ARG A 223 8.01 1.61 -12.14
N LEU A 224 9.00 2.46 -11.88
CA LEU A 224 10.42 2.20 -12.09
C LEU A 224 11.13 2.10 -10.74
N LEU A 225 11.99 1.10 -10.61
CA LEU A 225 12.99 0.98 -9.55
C LEU A 225 14.36 0.74 -10.18
N ILE A 226 15.33 1.59 -9.88
CA ILE A 226 16.75 1.37 -10.16
C ILE A 226 17.46 1.17 -8.83
N ALA A 227 18.19 0.07 -8.70
CA ALA A 227 18.89 -0.27 -7.47
C ALA A 227 20.23 -0.94 -7.76
N ARG A 228 21.15 -0.94 -6.80
CA ARG A 228 22.43 -1.66 -6.85
C ARG A 228 22.53 -2.55 -5.62
N GLU A 229 23.13 -3.72 -5.78
CA GLU A 229 23.50 -4.56 -4.65
C GLU A 229 24.81 -4.05 -4.02
N THR A 230 24.82 -3.94 -2.70
CA THR A 230 25.96 -3.51 -1.88
C THR A 230 26.22 -4.53 -0.80
N GLU A 231 27.37 -4.47 -0.11
CA GLU A 231 27.68 -5.37 1.01
C GLU A 231 26.61 -5.31 2.13
N ASP A 232 25.97 -4.15 2.31
CA ASP A 232 24.90 -3.91 3.29
C ASP A 232 23.48 -4.22 2.75
N GLY A 233 23.37 -4.79 1.55
CA GLY A 233 22.10 -5.13 0.88
C GLY A 233 21.77 -4.23 -0.31
N VAL A 234 20.47 -4.07 -0.63
CA VAL A 234 20.05 -3.38 -1.86
C VAL A 234 19.93 -1.86 -1.66
N GLN A 235 20.76 -1.09 -2.36
CA GLN A 235 20.71 0.37 -2.41
C GLN A 235 19.80 0.86 -3.54
N GLU A 236 18.73 1.57 -3.21
CA GLU A 236 17.87 2.24 -4.20
C GLU A 236 18.55 3.50 -4.74
N LEU A 237 18.69 3.59 -6.07
CA LEU A 237 19.32 4.71 -6.78
C LEU A 237 18.28 5.65 -7.39
N HIS A 238 17.19 5.08 -7.92
CA HIS A 238 16.09 5.84 -8.51
C HIS A 238 14.78 5.10 -8.32
N ARG A 239 13.71 5.86 -8.05
CA ARG A 239 12.35 5.32 -8.04
C ARG A 239 11.40 6.36 -8.59
N ASP A 240 10.55 5.92 -9.50
CA ASP A 240 9.51 6.75 -10.11
C ASP A 240 8.22 5.94 -10.30
N MET A 241 7.09 6.64 -10.36
CA MET A 241 5.77 6.06 -10.57
C MET A 241 4.88 7.05 -11.30
N ARG A 242 4.26 6.57 -12.38
CA ARG A 242 3.31 7.33 -13.18
C ARG A 242 1.96 6.62 -13.21
N ILE A 243 0.89 7.38 -13.00
CA ILE A 243 -0.48 6.90 -13.20
C ILE A 243 -0.77 6.96 -14.70
N VAL A 244 -0.98 5.81 -15.31
CA VAL A 244 -1.22 5.68 -16.75
C VAL A 244 -2.60 5.11 -17.07
N ARG A 245 -3.25 4.47 -16.08
CA ARG A 245 -4.54 3.78 -16.23
C ARG A 245 -4.53 2.85 -17.45
N LEU A 246 -3.57 1.93 -17.50
CA LEU A 246 -3.38 1.01 -18.62
C LEU A 246 -4.61 0.12 -18.85
N GLY A 247 -5.27 -0.32 -17.77
CA GLY A 247 -6.49 -1.13 -17.84
C GLY A 247 -7.79 -0.34 -18.02
N GLN A 248 -7.73 0.95 -18.35
CA GLN A 248 -8.94 1.73 -18.62
C GLN A 248 -9.72 1.10 -19.79
N GLY A 249 -10.96 0.70 -19.55
CA GLY A 249 -11.86 0.14 -20.56
C GLY A 249 -11.60 -1.31 -20.94
N VAL A 250 -10.54 -1.94 -20.40
CA VAL A 250 -10.15 -3.31 -20.77
C VAL A 250 -11.23 -4.33 -20.43
N ASP A 251 -11.89 -4.21 -19.28
CA ASP A 251 -12.94 -5.16 -18.88
C ASP A 251 -14.17 -5.11 -19.81
N GLU A 252 -14.41 -3.96 -20.45
CA GLU A 252 -15.55 -3.75 -21.36
C GLU A 252 -15.19 -4.08 -22.82
N THR A 253 -14.00 -3.69 -23.27
CA THR A 253 -13.60 -3.78 -24.68
C THR A 253 -12.76 -5.02 -24.98
N GLY A 254 -12.10 -5.60 -23.97
CA GLY A 254 -11.07 -6.63 -24.16
C GLY A 254 -9.78 -6.09 -24.80
N GLU A 255 -9.62 -4.77 -24.91
CA GLU A 255 -8.47 -4.15 -25.58
C GLU A 255 -7.92 -2.98 -24.77
N PHE A 256 -6.62 -2.72 -24.87
CA PHE A 256 -6.05 -1.49 -24.36
C PHE A 256 -6.55 -0.29 -25.15
N ALA A 257 -7.08 0.72 -24.44
CA ALA A 257 -7.41 1.99 -25.05
C ALA A 257 -6.15 2.66 -25.66
N PRO A 258 -6.21 3.20 -26.89
CA PRO A 258 -5.06 3.82 -27.55
C PRO A 258 -4.40 4.93 -26.71
N GLU A 259 -5.20 5.74 -26.01
CA GLU A 259 -4.68 6.78 -25.11
C GLU A 259 -4.00 6.21 -23.86
N ALA A 260 -4.38 5.02 -23.40
CA ALA A 260 -3.74 4.35 -22.29
C ALA A 260 -2.36 3.79 -22.68
N LEU A 261 -2.25 3.26 -23.90
CA LEU A 261 -0.96 2.88 -24.50
C LEU A 261 -0.05 4.09 -24.66
N GLN A 262 -0.54 5.20 -25.22
CA GLN A 262 0.24 6.43 -25.39
C GLN A 262 0.82 6.96 -24.07
N ARG A 263 0.00 7.04 -23.02
CA ARG A 263 0.47 7.45 -21.68
C ARG A 263 1.51 6.50 -21.11
N THR A 264 1.32 5.20 -21.33
CA THR A 264 2.23 4.15 -20.86
C THR A 264 3.57 4.24 -21.58
N PHE A 265 3.56 4.41 -22.89
CA PHE A 265 4.77 4.58 -23.70
C PHE A 265 5.54 5.84 -23.34
N ALA A 266 4.85 6.97 -23.16
CA ALA A 266 5.49 8.21 -22.71
C ALA A 266 6.17 8.02 -21.33
N ALA A 267 5.51 7.32 -20.41
CA ALA A 267 6.09 6.98 -19.11
C ALA A 267 7.35 6.11 -19.24
N VAL A 268 7.33 5.14 -20.16
CA VAL A 268 8.44 4.23 -20.41
C VAL A 268 9.61 4.91 -21.12
N ASP A 269 9.34 5.84 -22.03
CA ASP A 269 10.37 6.68 -22.68
C ASP A 269 11.12 7.54 -21.65
N ASP A 270 10.40 8.06 -20.66
CA ASP A 270 11.00 8.78 -19.54
C ASP A 270 11.87 7.84 -18.67
N TYR A 271 11.37 6.63 -18.39
CA TYR A 271 12.13 5.63 -17.64
C TYR A 271 13.39 5.15 -18.37
N ALA A 272 13.35 4.98 -19.70
CA ALA A 272 14.52 4.63 -20.50
C ALA A 272 15.65 5.66 -20.34
N ARG A 273 15.30 6.96 -20.25
CA ARG A 273 16.27 8.03 -20.01
C ARG A 273 16.87 7.96 -18.61
N GLU A 274 16.07 7.66 -17.59
CA GLU A 274 16.59 7.46 -16.23
C GLU A 274 17.48 6.22 -16.13
N ILE A 275 17.08 5.10 -16.73
CA ILE A 275 17.86 3.86 -16.79
C ILE A 275 19.23 4.12 -17.43
N THR A 276 19.25 4.82 -18.58
CA THR A 276 20.49 5.19 -19.27
C THR A 276 21.35 6.10 -18.41
N ARG A 277 20.75 7.13 -17.77
CA ARG A 277 21.47 8.08 -16.90
C ARG A 277 22.13 7.39 -15.71
N HIS A 278 21.50 6.34 -15.17
CA HIS A 278 22.01 5.57 -14.05
C HIS A 278 22.89 4.38 -14.47
N GLY A 279 23.09 4.14 -15.78
CA GLY A 279 23.87 3.01 -16.29
C GLY A 279 23.29 1.65 -15.88
N ALA A 280 21.96 1.54 -15.79
CA ALA A 280 21.31 0.41 -15.14
C ALA A 280 21.03 -0.77 -16.08
N HIS A 281 21.78 -1.87 -15.92
CA HIS A 281 21.61 -3.13 -16.63
C HIS A 281 21.92 -4.34 -15.73
N PRO A 282 21.14 -5.45 -15.81
CA PRO A 282 20.00 -5.67 -16.70
C PRO A 282 18.73 -4.88 -16.32
N THR A 283 17.80 -4.76 -17.28
CA THR A 283 16.46 -4.18 -17.10
C THR A 283 15.41 -5.28 -17.23
N ARG A 284 14.52 -5.41 -16.25
CA ARG A 284 13.34 -6.29 -16.31
C ARG A 284 12.06 -5.47 -16.40
N PHE A 285 11.13 -5.91 -17.22
CA PHE A 285 9.80 -5.31 -17.36
C PHE A 285 8.76 -6.38 -17.06
N ILE A 286 7.90 -6.14 -16.08
CA ILE A 286 6.86 -7.06 -15.63
C ILE A 286 5.53 -6.41 -15.97
N ALA A 287 4.65 -7.13 -16.67
CA ALA A 287 3.30 -6.68 -16.96
C ALA A 287 2.30 -7.57 -16.22
N THR A 288 1.53 -6.99 -15.29
CA THR A 288 0.54 -7.76 -14.51
C THR A 288 -0.80 -7.90 -15.25
N SER A 289 -1.81 -8.40 -14.53
CA SER A 289 -3.19 -8.75 -14.95
C SER A 289 -3.75 -8.04 -16.20
N ALA A 290 -3.63 -6.72 -16.32
CA ALA A 290 -4.18 -5.97 -17.46
C ALA A 290 -3.63 -6.38 -18.84
N SER A 291 -2.52 -7.11 -18.91
CA SER A 291 -1.84 -7.47 -20.17
C SER A 291 -2.01 -8.92 -20.62
N ARG A 292 -2.67 -9.77 -19.82
CA ARG A 292 -2.73 -11.22 -20.10
C ARG A 292 -3.79 -11.61 -21.12
N ASP A 293 -4.94 -10.94 -21.10
CA ASP A 293 -6.14 -11.32 -21.87
C ASP A 293 -6.69 -10.19 -22.77
N VAL A 294 -5.79 -9.34 -23.30
CA VAL A 294 -6.16 -8.24 -24.22
C VAL A 294 -5.83 -8.57 -25.68
N SER A 295 -6.74 -8.26 -26.60
CA SER A 295 -6.61 -8.58 -28.02
C SER A 295 -5.41 -7.89 -28.70
N ASN A 296 -5.09 -6.67 -28.29
CA ASN A 296 -4.00 -5.84 -28.84
C ASN A 296 -2.71 -5.87 -28.01
N ARG A 297 -2.46 -6.99 -27.30
CA ARG A 297 -1.23 -7.20 -26.49
C ARG A 297 0.06 -6.99 -27.29
N ASP A 298 0.09 -7.41 -28.56
CA ASP A 298 1.29 -7.33 -29.39
C ASP A 298 1.73 -5.88 -29.64
N GLU A 299 0.80 -4.93 -29.70
CA GLU A 299 1.11 -3.50 -29.82
C GLU A 299 1.85 -3.01 -28.57
N PHE A 300 1.35 -3.39 -27.39
CA PHE A 300 1.99 -3.09 -26.12
C PHE A 300 3.40 -3.70 -26.04
N VAL A 301 3.53 -5.01 -26.32
CA VAL A 301 4.82 -5.73 -26.23
C VAL A 301 5.85 -5.15 -27.21
N SER A 302 5.45 -4.90 -28.46
CA SER A 302 6.30 -4.29 -29.48
C SER A 302 6.74 -2.89 -29.05
N GLY A 303 5.79 -2.08 -28.54
CA GLY A 303 6.06 -0.73 -28.05
C GLY A 303 7.04 -0.69 -26.88
N ILE A 304 6.99 -1.65 -25.96
CA ILE A 304 7.97 -1.77 -24.86
C ILE A 304 9.34 -2.21 -25.38
N ARG A 305 9.39 -3.22 -26.26
CA ARG A 305 10.65 -3.74 -26.82
C ARG A 305 11.42 -2.67 -27.58
N GLN A 306 10.73 -1.79 -28.32
CA GLN A 306 11.35 -0.67 -29.04
C GLN A 306 12.02 0.34 -28.11
N ARG A 307 11.51 0.52 -26.89
CA ARG A 307 11.96 1.57 -25.96
C ARG A 307 13.02 1.11 -24.97
N LEU A 308 12.91 -0.13 -24.50
CA LEU A 308 13.76 -0.66 -23.42
C LEU A 308 14.65 -1.81 -23.85
N HIS A 309 14.48 -2.33 -25.08
CA HIS A 309 15.09 -3.59 -25.53
C HIS A 309 14.83 -4.78 -24.58
N ALA A 310 13.82 -4.65 -23.71
CA ALA A 310 13.35 -5.67 -22.80
C ALA A 310 12.03 -6.25 -23.31
N THR A 311 11.81 -7.54 -23.07
CA THR A 311 10.52 -8.17 -23.36
C THR A 311 9.70 -8.18 -22.07
N PRO A 312 8.46 -7.65 -22.06
CA PRO A 312 7.56 -7.79 -20.92
C PRO A 312 7.37 -9.27 -20.54
N GLU A 313 7.65 -9.59 -19.28
CA GLU A 313 7.34 -10.88 -18.64
C GLU A 313 5.91 -10.90 -18.07
#